data_AF-A0AA45U1C1-F1
#
_entry.id   AF-A0AA45U1C1-F1
#
_cell.length_a   1.000
_cell.length_b   1.000
_cell.length_c   1.000
_cell.angle_alpha   90.00
_cell.angle_beta   90.00
_cell.angle_gamma   90.00
#
_symmetry.space_group_name_H-M   'P 1'
#
loop_
_entity.id
_entity.type
_entity.pdbx_description
1 polymer ?
#
loop_
_entity_poly.entity_id
_entity_poly.type
_entity_poly.pdbx_seq_one_letter_code
_entity_poly.pdbx_strand_id
1 'polypeptide(L)'
;MTMKPRHLLTGGALACACATVLFFQQRHDRDELLRRASMAEPLATERQGPASAPEPTPPARLREARVEVPVPSPVAPEPVASTPELAGATPKDGGTPAPSSASTEQVRQRLEAYFGDEPFDTAWARSAERQAKDGVRAALPDPSQLRSIECRASLCRIETEHGDNEQSFNFVRTAFMAPERQVWNAAFVTVRGVDSTDNKVVTITYLAREGVELPMERLLSPGGDDAQALQ
;
A
#
# COMPACT_ATOMS: atom_id res chain seq x y z
N MET A 1 52.39 -40.61 17.11
CA MET A 1 51.09 -40.18 17.65
C MET A 1 50.18 -39.90 16.47
N THR A 2 49.15 -40.72 16.26
CA THR A 2 48.31 -40.70 15.05
C THR A 2 46.88 -40.40 15.49
N MET A 3 46.38 -39.19 15.24
CA MET A 3 44.99 -38.82 15.57
C MET A 3 44.03 -39.33 14.48
N LYS A 4 42.89 -39.87 14.92
CA LYS A 4 41.84 -40.51 14.10
C LYS A 4 40.69 -39.50 13.89
N PRO A 5 40.15 -39.31 12.67
CA PRO A 5 39.02 -38.42 12.44
C PRO A 5 37.71 -39.20 12.62
N ARG A 6 36.92 -38.89 13.67
CA ARG A 6 35.61 -39.54 13.93
C ARG A 6 34.41 -38.58 13.92
N HIS A 7 34.58 -37.32 13.58
CA HIS A 7 33.51 -36.31 13.74
C HIS A 7 32.81 -35.87 12.44
N LEU A 8 33.22 -36.34 11.26
CA LEU A 8 32.65 -35.88 9.99
C LEU A 8 31.39 -36.63 9.52
N LEU A 9 31.03 -37.76 10.14
CA LEU A 9 29.91 -38.60 9.69
C LEU A 9 28.59 -38.35 10.44
N THR A 10 28.60 -37.71 11.60
CA THR A 10 27.39 -37.49 12.41
C THR A 10 26.59 -36.24 12.04
N GLY A 11 27.22 -35.24 11.40
CA GLY A 11 26.53 -34.00 11.01
C GLY A 11 25.59 -34.16 9.80
N GLY A 12 25.96 -34.99 8.83
CA GLY A 12 25.17 -35.19 7.60
C GLY A 12 23.85 -35.93 7.82
N ALA A 13 23.83 -36.90 8.75
CA ALA A 13 22.62 -37.68 9.03
C ALA A 13 21.53 -36.85 9.74
N LEU A 14 21.92 -35.92 10.62
CA LEU A 14 20.98 -35.06 11.35
C LEU A 14 20.30 -34.04 10.43
N ALA A 15 21.05 -33.46 9.48
CA ALA A 15 20.50 -32.50 8.51
C ALA A 15 19.47 -33.15 7.56
N CYS A 16 19.73 -34.38 7.08
CA CYS A 16 18.76 -35.14 6.28
C CYS A 16 17.48 -35.49 7.06
N ALA A 17 17.61 -35.82 8.35
CA ALA A 17 16.45 -36.10 9.20
C ALA A 17 15.58 -34.84 9.42
N CYS A 18 16.19 -33.67 9.65
CA CYS A 18 15.44 -32.42 9.78
C CYS A 18 14.73 -32.02 8.48
N ALA A 19 15.39 -32.15 7.32
CA ALA A 19 14.79 -31.82 6.04
C ALA A 19 13.59 -32.72 5.69
N THR A 20 13.66 -34.01 6.02
CA THR A 20 12.55 -34.93 5.81
C THR A 20 11.36 -34.62 6.71
N VAL A 21 11.58 -34.34 8.00
CA VAL A 21 10.50 -33.93 8.93
C VAL A 21 9.81 -32.65 8.46
N LEU A 22 10.57 -31.63 8.06
CA LEU A 22 10.02 -30.37 7.54
C LEU A 22 9.21 -30.59 6.25
N PHE A 23 9.69 -31.46 5.35
CA PHE A 23 8.97 -31.80 4.13
C PHE A 23 7.65 -32.53 4.41
N PHE A 24 7.63 -33.44 5.39
CA PHE A 24 6.39 -34.12 5.81
C PHE A 24 5.41 -33.17 6.51
N GLN A 25 5.89 -32.25 7.34
CA GLN A 25 5.07 -31.19 7.94
C GLN A 25 4.45 -30.28 6.88
N GLN A 26 5.27 -29.78 5.95
CA GLN A 26 4.81 -28.91 4.86
C GLN A 26 3.77 -29.60 3.97
N ARG A 27 3.93 -30.91 3.73
CA ARG A 27 2.97 -31.69 2.95
C ARG A 27 1.65 -31.88 3.71
N HIS A 28 1.72 -32.15 5.01
CA HIS A 28 0.54 -32.30 5.86
C HIS A 28 -0.28 -31.00 5.91
N ASP A 29 0.36 -29.85 6.09
CA ASP A 29 -0.30 -28.55 6.14
C ASP A 29 -0.98 -28.20 4.80
N ARG A 30 -0.32 -28.53 3.68
CA ARG A 30 -0.90 -28.37 2.34
C ARG A 30 -2.13 -29.25 2.13
N ASP A 31 -2.07 -30.51 2.55
CA ASP A 31 -3.18 -31.45 2.40
C ASP A 31 -4.38 -31.04 3.30
N GLU A 32 -4.11 -30.44 4.47
CA GLU A 32 -5.14 -29.89 5.35
C GLU A 32 -5.83 -28.64 4.75
N LEU A 33 -5.06 -27.76 4.10
CA LEU A 33 -5.60 -26.60 3.37
C LEU A 33 -6.47 -27.02 2.18
N LEU A 34 -6.02 -28.00 1.38
CA LEU A 34 -6.80 -28.54 0.27
C LEU A 34 -8.09 -29.20 0.76
N ARG A 35 -8.03 -29.92 1.89
CA ARG A 35 -9.21 -30.53 2.50
C ARG A 35 -10.19 -29.49 3.05
N ARG A 36 -9.70 -28.39 3.62
CA ARG A 36 -10.57 -27.26 4.02
C ARG A 36 -11.21 -26.59 2.80
N ALA A 37 -10.45 -26.36 1.73
CA ALA A 37 -10.98 -25.81 0.49
C ALA A 37 -12.06 -26.71 -0.12
N SER A 38 -11.85 -28.04 -0.16
CA SER A 38 -12.85 -28.98 -0.67
C SER A 38 -14.11 -29.06 0.20
N MET A 39 -13.99 -28.87 1.52
CA MET A 39 -15.14 -28.87 2.44
C MET A 39 -15.89 -27.53 2.45
N ALA A 40 -15.26 -26.44 1.99
CA ALA A 40 -15.88 -25.11 1.87
C ALA A 40 -16.75 -24.96 0.62
N GLU A 41 -16.75 -25.94 -0.29
CA GLU A 41 -17.49 -25.91 -1.55
C GLU A 41 -18.76 -26.80 -1.54
N PRO A 42 -19.81 -26.44 -0.76
CA PRO A 42 -21.17 -26.83 -1.16
C PRO A 42 -22.20 -25.69 -1.09
N LEU A 43 -21.82 -24.45 -1.45
CA LEU A 43 -22.80 -23.33 -1.56
C LEU A 43 -22.84 -22.63 -2.92
N ALA A 44 -22.08 -23.10 -3.93
CA ALA A 44 -22.00 -22.45 -5.24
C ALA A 44 -22.49 -23.31 -6.42
N THR A 45 -23.13 -24.47 -6.17
CA THR A 45 -23.66 -25.36 -7.23
C THR A 45 -25.18 -25.53 -7.13
N GLU A 46 -25.91 -24.42 -7.03
CA GLU A 46 -27.34 -24.44 -7.36
C GLU A 46 -27.77 -23.12 -8.04
N ARG A 47 -27.32 -22.91 -9.28
CA ARG A 47 -28.01 -22.03 -10.25
C ARG A 47 -27.50 -22.26 -11.67
N GLN A 48 -27.85 -23.41 -12.23
CA GLN A 48 -27.83 -23.63 -13.68
C GLN A 48 -29.05 -24.48 -14.05
N GLY A 49 -30.18 -23.81 -14.27
CA GLY A 49 -31.33 -24.35 -14.98
C GLY A 49 -31.32 -23.84 -16.43
N PRO A 50 -31.65 -24.67 -17.43
CA PRO A 50 -31.53 -24.31 -18.85
C PRO A 50 -32.67 -23.40 -19.35
N ALA A 51 -32.35 -22.72 -20.45
CA ALA A 51 -33.07 -21.68 -21.17
C ALA A 51 -34.58 -21.85 -21.41
N SER A 52 -35.31 -20.74 -21.40
CA SER A 52 -36.42 -20.46 -22.33
C SER A 52 -36.71 -18.95 -22.37
N ALA A 53 -36.60 -18.35 -23.55
CA ALA A 53 -37.14 -17.03 -23.87
C ALA A 53 -38.61 -17.17 -24.29
N PRO A 54 -39.44 -16.14 -24.04
CA PRO A 54 -40.28 -15.64 -25.13
C PRO A 54 -40.28 -14.10 -25.25
N GLU A 55 -40.53 -13.66 -26.48
CA GLU A 55 -40.65 -12.27 -26.98
C GLU A 55 -41.70 -11.39 -26.27
N PRO A 56 -41.66 -10.06 -26.51
CA PRO A 56 -42.36 -9.06 -25.71
C PRO A 56 -43.80 -8.81 -26.17
N THR A 57 -44.68 -8.45 -25.23
CA THR A 57 -46.00 -7.88 -25.55
C THR A 57 -46.28 -6.68 -24.62
N PRO A 58 -46.52 -5.46 -25.14
CA PRO A 58 -47.03 -4.34 -24.35
C PRO A 58 -48.56 -4.37 -24.34
N PRO A 59 -49.24 -4.01 -23.24
CA PRO A 59 -49.63 -2.61 -22.97
C PRO A 59 -49.61 -2.33 -21.45
N ALA A 60 -49.97 -1.20 -20.84
CA ALA A 60 -50.78 -0.05 -21.19
C ALA A 60 -50.36 1.15 -20.30
N ARG A 61 -50.60 2.36 -20.79
CA ARG A 61 -50.52 3.59 -20.00
C ARG A 61 -51.70 3.68 -19.02
N LEU A 62 -51.40 3.99 -17.75
CA LEU A 62 -52.28 4.66 -16.79
C LEU A 62 -51.34 5.51 -15.89
N ARG A 63 -51.16 6.80 -16.18
CA ARG A 63 -51.92 7.98 -15.70
C ARG A 63 -51.83 8.17 -14.17
N GLU A 64 -50.96 9.12 -13.82
CA GLU A 64 -50.98 10.07 -12.69
C GLU A 64 -51.62 9.66 -11.35
N ALA A 65 -50.79 9.67 -10.30
CA ALA A 65 -51.20 10.19 -8.99
C ALA A 65 -50.09 11.10 -8.45
N ARG A 66 -50.30 12.39 -8.66
CA ARG A 66 -49.63 13.52 -8.03
C ARG A 66 -49.88 13.44 -6.52
N VAL A 67 -48.82 13.30 -5.72
CA VAL A 67 -48.86 13.63 -4.29
C VAL A 67 -47.89 14.78 -4.09
N GLU A 68 -48.47 15.97 -4.06
CA GLU A 68 -47.84 17.23 -3.72
C GLU A 68 -47.56 17.20 -2.21
N VAL A 69 -46.29 17.07 -1.82
CA VAL A 69 -45.86 17.14 -0.43
C VAL A 69 -45.69 18.63 -0.09
N PRO A 70 -46.42 19.18 0.89
CA PRO A 70 -46.27 20.57 1.28
C PRO A 70 -44.94 20.76 2.03
N VAL A 71 -44.11 21.66 1.51
CA VAL A 71 -42.89 22.16 2.15
C VAL A 71 -43.26 23.32 3.08
N PRO A 72 -42.98 23.24 4.39
CA PRO A 72 -42.91 24.44 5.22
C PRO A 72 -41.48 25.01 5.18
N SER A 73 -41.32 26.15 4.51
CA SER A 73 -40.22 27.09 4.82
C SER A 73 -40.53 27.75 6.15
N PRO A 74 -39.54 27.96 7.03
CA PRO A 74 -39.38 29.35 7.48
C PRO A 74 -37.93 29.79 7.81
N VAL A 75 -37.77 31.11 7.66
CA VAL A 75 -36.86 32.07 8.33
C VAL A 75 -35.41 32.20 7.84
N ALA A 76 -35.16 33.39 7.28
CA ALA A 76 -33.85 33.97 7.00
C ALA A 76 -33.14 34.44 8.30
N PRO A 77 -31.82 34.35 8.40
CA PRO A 77 -31.10 34.98 9.51
C PRO A 77 -30.91 36.49 9.26
N GLU A 78 -31.34 37.29 10.25
CA GLU A 78 -31.00 38.71 10.37
C GLU A 78 -29.50 38.91 10.72
N PRO A 79 -28.93 40.08 10.37
CA PRO A 79 -27.49 40.30 10.33
C PRO A 79 -26.91 40.57 11.71
N VAL A 80 -25.84 39.85 12.07
CA VAL A 80 -25.06 40.10 13.28
C VAL A 80 -24.21 41.34 13.05
N ALA A 81 -24.39 42.32 13.93
CA ALA A 81 -23.65 43.57 14.00
C ALA A 81 -22.14 43.36 14.14
N SER A 82 -21.38 44.04 13.29
CA SER A 82 -19.93 44.23 13.42
C SER A 82 -19.60 45.02 14.68
N THR A 83 -18.67 44.52 15.49
CA THR A 83 -17.97 45.31 16.53
C THR A 83 -16.51 45.53 16.07
N PRO A 84 -15.91 46.72 16.27
CA PRO A 84 -14.61 47.06 15.69
C PRO A 84 -13.41 46.66 16.57
N GLU A 85 -12.36 46.24 15.86
CA GLU A 85 -10.92 46.51 16.05
C GLU A 85 -10.41 46.96 17.43
N LEU A 86 -9.47 46.19 18.01
CA LEU A 86 -8.40 46.77 18.82
C LEU A 86 -7.07 46.00 18.65
N ALA A 87 -6.12 46.68 18.01
CA ALA A 87 -4.69 46.74 18.34
C ALA A 87 -3.87 45.44 18.49
N GLY A 88 -3.12 45.16 17.43
CA GLY A 88 -1.67 44.93 17.42
C GLY A 88 -1.00 44.28 18.64
N ALA A 89 -0.73 42.98 18.53
CA ALA A 89 0.41 42.36 19.19
C ALA A 89 1.32 41.80 18.09
N THR A 90 2.44 42.46 17.85
CA THR A 90 3.56 41.93 17.07
C THR A 90 4.18 40.76 17.85
N PRO A 91 4.29 39.54 17.30
CA PRO A 91 5.08 38.50 17.93
C PRO A 91 6.55 38.82 17.68
N LYS A 92 7.23 39.22 18.76
CA LYS A 92 8.68 39.32 18.82
C LYS A 92 9.21 37.98 19.33
N ASP A 93 9.28 36.97 18.46
CA ASP A 93 9.87 35.69 18.82
C ASP A 93 11.10 35.41 17.95
N GLY A 94 12.25 35.85 18.47
CA GLY A 94 13.53 35.22 18.20
C GLY A 94 13.58 33.89 18.95
N GLY A 95 12.85 32.89 18.45
CA GLY A 95 13.00 31.50 18.85
C GLY A 95 14.14 30.89 18.05
N THR A 96 15.14 30.33 18.74
CA THR A 96 16.12 29.42 18.15
C THR A 96 15.37 28.37 17.30
N PRO A 97 15.72 28.17 16.01
CA PRO A 97 15.07 27.14 15.22
C PRO A 97 15.28 25.79 15.88
N ALA A 98 14.19 25.11 16.25
CA ALA A 98 14.26 23.69 16.53
C ALA A 98 14.85 22.99 15.31
N PRO A 99 15.72 21.98 15.46
CA PRO A 99 16.27 21.25 14.32
C PRO A 99 15.09 20.72 13.48
N SER A 100 14.94 21.23 12.26
CA SER A 100 13.81 20.85 11.42
C SER A 100 14.04 19.43 10.94
N SER A 101 13.12 18.53 11.28
CA SER A 101 13.02 17.23 10.61
C SER A 101 12.96 17.42 9.11
N ALA A 102 13.52 16.48 8.33
CA ALA A 102 13.46 16.54 6.88
C ALA A 102 12.01 16.73 6.39
N SER A 103 11.81 17.61 5.41
CA SER A 103 10.50 17.77 4.77
C SER A 103 10.13 16.52 3.97
N THR A 104 8.84 16.26 3.74
CA THR A 104 8.38 15.14 2.90
C THR A 104 9.01 15.16 1.51
N GLU A 105 9.23 16.36 0.97
CA GLU A 105 9.91 16.56 -0.31
C GLU A 105 11.38 16.13 -0.26
N GLN A 106 12.11 16.49 0.80
CA GLN A 106 13.48 16.01 1.01
C GLN A 106 13.54 14.49 1.16
N VAL A 107 12.59 13.89 1.90
CA VAL A 107 12.51 12.42 2.05
C VAL A 107 12.29 11.76 0.69
N ARG A 108 11.35 12.27 -0.13
CA ARG A 108 11.10 11.78 -1.49
C ARG A 108 12.35 11.87 -2.36
N GLN A 109 13.03 13.01 -2.39
CA GLN A 109 14.25 13.20 -3.16
C GLN A 109 15.36 12.22 -2.74
N ARG A 110 15.52 11.98 -1.44
CA ARG A 110 16.51 11.02 -0.92
C ARG A 110 16.17 9.58 -1.26
N LEU A 111 14.89 9.21 -1.24
CA LEU A 111 14.42 7.89 -1.68
C LEU A 111 14.67 7.69 -3.18
N GLU A 112 14.34 8.66 -4.03
CA GLU A 112 14.61 8.59 -5.47
C GLU A 112 16.12 8.49 -5.75
N ALA A 113 16.95 9.26 -5.05
CA ALA A 113 18.40 9.17 -5.17
C ALA A 113 18.94 7.80 -4.73
N TYR A 114 18.51 7.32 -3.56
CA TYR A 114 18.91 6.00 -3.04
C TYR A 114 18.50 4.87 -3.99
N PHE A 115 17.27 4.91 -4.51
CA PHE A 115 16.77 3.95 -5.48
C PHE A 115 17.53 4.03 -6.82
N GLY A 116 17.80 5.25 -7.30
CA GLY A 116 18.54 5.48 -8.54
C GLY A 116 19.96 4.91 -8.52
N ASP A 117 20.61 4.94 -7.35
CA ASP A 117 21.94 4.39 -7.11
C ASP A 117 21.97 2.86 -6.92
N GLU A 118 20.82 2.20 -6.74
CA GLU A 118 20.79 0.75 -6.52
C GLU A 118 21.24 -0.03 -7.78
N PRO A 119 22.10 -1.06 -7.62
CA PRO A 119 22.37 -1.99 -8.70
C PRO A 119 21.12 -2.81 -9.03
N PHE A 120 21.07 -3.38 -10.24
CA PHE A 120 19.99 -4.28 -10.64
C PHE A 120 20.34 -5.74 -10.35
N ASP A 121 19.66 -6.38 -9.40
CA ASP A 121 19.78 -7.82 -9.13
C ASP A 121 18.83 -8.60 -10.05
N THR A 122 19.34 -9.08 -11.19
CA THR A 122 18.52 -9.80 -12.19
C THR A 122 17.81 -11.05 -11.64
N ALA A 123 18.36 -11.70 -10.61
CA ALA A 123 17.82 -12.93 -10.05
C ALA A 123 16.61 -12.65 -9.15
N TRP A 124 16.63 -11.52 -8.45
CA TRP A 124 15.55 -11.11 -7.55
C TRP A 124 14.55 -10.14 -8.22
N ALA A 125 15.04 -9.09 -8.87
CA ALA A 125 14.23 -7.97 -9.36
C ALA A 125 13.06 -8.42 -10.23
N ARG A 126 13.30 -9.34 -11.19
CA ARG A 126 12.25 -9.78 -12.12
C ARG A 126 11.13 -10.57 -11.44
N SER A 127 11.46 -11.42 -10.47
CA SER A 127 10.43 -12.16 -9.73
C SER A 127 9.71 -11.23 -8.76
N ALA A 128 10.44 -10.34 -8.10
CA ALA A 128 9.88 -9.31 -7.22
C ALA A 128 8.92 -8.38 -7.96
N GLU A 129 9.25 -7.91 -9.17
CA GLU A 129 8.37 -7.09 -9.99
C GLU A 129 7.04 -7.79 -10.31
N ARG A 130 7.10 -9.08 -10.65
CA ARG A 130 5.87 -9.86 -10.93
C ARG A 130 5.02 -10.02 -9.68
N GLN A 131 5.64 -10.42 -8.57
CA GLN A 131 4.94 -10.58 -7.30
C GLN A 131 4.32 -9.25 -6.83
N ALA A 132 5.08 -8.15 -6.90
CA ALA A 132 4.60 -6.82 -6.55
C ALA A 132 3.44 -6.39 -7.44
N LYS A 133 3.54 -6.63 -8.75
CA LYS A 133 2.48 -6.31 -9.71
C LYS A 133 1.18 -7.04 -9.42
N ASP A 134 1.26 -8.33 -9.13
CA ASP A 134 0.08 -9.14 -8.84
C ASP A 134 -0.55 -8.73 -7.50
N GLY A 135 0.26 -8.57 -6.46
CA GLY A 135 -0.21 -8.13 -5.13
C GLY A 135 -0.83 -6.72 -5.15
N VAL A 136 -0.15 -5.76 -5.78
CA VAL A 136 -0.65 -4.37 -5.88
C VAL A 136 -1.96 -4.32 -6.65
N ARG A 137 -2.07 -5.05 -7.78
CA ARG A 137 -3.33 -5.09 -8.55
C ARG A 137 -4.47 -5.73 -7.77
N ALA A 138 -4.20 -6.75 -6.97
CA ALA A 138 -5.21 -7.38 -6.14
C ALA A 138 -5.69 -6.49 -4.97
N ALA A 139 -4.94 -5.45 -4.62
CA ALA A 139 -5.24 -4.51 -3.54
C ALA A 139 -5.68 -3.12 -4.01
N LEU A 140 -5.54 -2.80 -5.30
CA LEU A 140 -5.93 -1.50 -5.85
C LEU A 140 -7.47 -1.35 -5.87
N PRO A 141 -8.03 -0.33 -5.21
CA PRO A 141 -9.46 -0.06 -5.29
C PRO A 141 -9.80 0.60 -6.63
N ASP A 142 -10.92 0.27 -7.25
CA ASP A 142 -11.42 1.03 -8.40
C ASP A 142 -11.78 2.47 -7.98
N PRO A 143 -11.47 3.51 -8.77
CA PRO A 143 -10.84 3.51 -10.11
C PRO A 143 -9.31 3.74 -10.09
N SER A 144 -8.61 3.40 -9.00
CA SER A 144 -7.16 3.57 -8.88
C SER A 144 -6.39 2.73 -9.90
N GLN A 145 -5.21 3.20 -10.29
CA GLN A 145 -4.41 2.57 -11.34
C GLN A 145 -2.98 2.36 -10.91
N LEU A 146 -2.40 1.24 -11.36
CA LEU A 146 -0.96 1.01 -11.30
C LEU A 146 -0.29 1.72 -12.48
N ARG A 147 0.56 2.73 -12.20
CA ARG A 147 1.34 3.44 -13.23
C ARG A 147 2.61 2.67 -13.60
N SER A 148 3.40 2.28 -12.60
CA SER A 148 4.68 1.60 -12.82
C SER A 148 5.12 0.77 -11.62
N ILE A 149 5.95 -0.24 -11.88
CA ILE A 149 6.72 -0.98 -10.88
C ILE A 149 8.12 -1.19 -11.45
N GLU A 150 9.13 -0.84 -10.67
CA GLU A 150 10.53 -1.13 -10.96
C GLU A 150 11.17 -1.71 -9.70
N CYS A 151 11.78 -2.88 -9.79
CA CYS A 151 12.56 -3.43 -8.67
C CYS A 151 14.04 -3.46 -9.01
N ARG A 152 14.88 -3.22 -8.00
CA ARG A 152 16.35 -3.17 -8.15
C ARG A 152 17.02 -4.24 -7.30
N ALA A 153 18.01 -3.95 -6.48
CA ALA A 153 18.68 -4.98 -5.67
C ALA A 153 18.02 -5.18 -4.32
N SER A 154 17.46 -4.11 -3.77
CA SER A 154 16.91 -4.12 -2.41
C SER A 154 15.56 -3.42 -2.27
N LEU A 155 15.12 -2.67 -3.29
CA LEU A 155 13.84 -1.97 -3.29
C LEU A 155 13.01 -2.21 -4.55
N CYS A 156 11.70 -2.09 -4.39
CA CYS A 156 10.75 -1.87 -5.48
C CYS A 156 10.15 -0.46 -5.35
N ARG A 157 10.21 0.32 -6.44
CA ARG A 157 9.49 1.58 -6.61
C ARG A 157 8.16 1.28 -7.30
N ILE A 158 7.06 1.49 -6.59
CA ILE A 158 5.70 1.24 -7.05
C ILE A 158 4.99 2.59 -7.15
N GLU A 159 4.47 2.90 -8.34
CA GLU A 159 3.73 4.14 -8.56
C GLU A 159 2.27 3.86 -8.87
N THR A 160 1.38 4.49 -8.11
CA THR A 160 -0.07 4.32 -8.21
C THR A 160 -0.77 5.67 -8.28
N GLU A 161 -1.89 5.69 -8.99
CA GLU A 161 -2.75 6.86 -9.16
C GLU A 161 -4.11 6.59 -8.53
N HIS A 162 -4.63 7.57 -7.80
CA HIS A 162 -5.90 7.51 -7.08
C HIS A 162 -6.73 8.76 -7.36
N GLY A 163 -8.06 8.66 -7.22
CA GLY A 163 -8.95 9.82 -7.38
C GLY A 163 -8.80 10.84 -6.25
N ASP A 164 -8.48 10.38 -5.05
CA ASP A 164 -8.38 11.22 -3.85
C ASP A 164 -7.42 10.60 -2.81
N ASN A 165 -7.20 11.32 -1.71
CA ASN A 165 -6.34 10.86 -0.62
C ASN A 165 -6.93 9.64 0.10
N GLU A 166 -8.25 9.55 0.24
CA GLU A 166 -8.90 8.44 0.95
C GLU A 166 -8.66 7.11 0.23
N GLN A 167 -8.83 7.08 -1.08
CA GLN A 167 -8.51 5.94 -1.94
C GLN A 167 -7.03 5.56 -1.82
N SER A 168 -6.14 6.54 -1.80
CA SER A 168 -4.71 6.31 -1.61
C SER A 168 -4.39 5.68 -0.25
N PHE A 169 -4.96 6.21 0.84
CA PHE A 169 -4.77 5.65 2.19
C PHE A 169 -5.35 4.25 2.31
N ASN A 170 -6.53 4.00 1.74
CA ASN A 170 -7.16 2.68 1.73
C ASN A 170 -6.32 1.66 0.96
N PHE A 171 -5.75 2.06 -0.18
CA PHE A 171 -4.80 1.24 -0.92
C PHE A 171 -3.58 0.88 -0.07
N VAL A 172 -2.89 1.86 0.52
CA VAL A 172 -1.68 1.61 1.32
C VAL A 172 -1.97 0.66 2.48
N ARG A 173 -3.09 0.89 3.19
CA ARG A 173 -3.49 0.06 4.33
C ARG A 173 -3.76 -1.39 3.90
N THR A 174 -4.43 -1.58 2.77
CA THR A 174 -4.77 -2.90 2.24
C THR A 174 -3.56 -3.63 1.67
N ALA A 175 -2.74 -2.96 0.86
CA ALA A 175 -1.63 -3.56 0.13
C ALA A 175 -0.40 -3.84 1.01
N PHE A 176 -0.18 -3.05 2.06
CA PHE A 176 1.10 -3.10 2.80
C PHE A 176 0.96 -3.26 4.31
N MET A 177 -0.23 -3.06 4.90
CA MET A 177 -0.44 -3.15 6.35
C MET A 177 -1.39 -4.27 6.78
N ALA A 178 -2.25 -4.76 5.88
CA ALA A 178 -3.17 -5.86 6.16
C ALA A 178 -2.47 -7.21 5.93
N PRO A 179 -2.26 -8.06 6.96
CA PRO A 179 -1.49 -9.30 6.84
C PRO A 179 -1.98 -10.26 5.75
N GLU A 180 -3.29 -10.31 5.52
CA GLU A 180 -3.94 -11.20 4.55
C GLU A 180 -3.86 -10.71 3.09
N ARG A 181 -3.49 -9.45 2.87
CA ARG A 181 -3.38 -8.82 1.54
C ARG A 181 -2.01 -8.19 1.30
N GLN A 182 -1.08 -8.34 2.23
CA GLN A 182 0.25 -7.76 2.13
C GLN A 182 0.97 -8.31 0.89
N VAL A 183 1.53 -7.43 0.06
CA VAL A 183 2.31 -7.83 -1.12
C VAL A 183 3.42 -8.80 -0.73
N TRP A 184 4.16 -8.47 0.33
CA TRP A 184 4.99 -9.37 1.12
C TRP A 184 5.39 -8.70 2.45
N ASN A 185 6.00 -9.45 3.35
CA ASN A 185 6.36 -8.96 4.69
C ASN A 185 7.69 -8.18 4.67
N ALA A 186 7.64 -6.89 4.33
CA ALA A 186 8.80 -6.01 4.34
C ALA A 186 8.46 -4.58 4.77
N ALA A 187 9.51 -3.82 5.10
CA ALA A 187 9.40 -2.39 5.35
C ALA A 187 8.98 -1.64 4.09
N PHE A 188 8.18 -0.59 4.24
CA PHE A 188 7.80 0.27 3.14
C PHE A 188 7.70 1.73 3.59
N VAL A 189 7.90 2.64 2.64
CA VAL A 189 7.61 4.07 2.81
C VAL A 189 6.83 4.54 1.59
N THR A 190 5.71 5.22 1.84
CA THR A 190 4.89 5.85 0.80
C THR A 190 5.04 7.36 0.88
N VAL A 191 5.32 7.98 -0.27
CA VAL A 191 5.41 9.44 -0.43
C VAL A 191 4.48 9.91 -1.55
N ARG A 192 4.06 11.17 -1.48
CA ARG A 192 3.28 11.80 -2.55
C ARG A 192 4.19 12.05 -3.76
N GLY A 193 3.73 11.65 -4.94
CA GLY A 193 4.42 11.91 -6.21
C GLY A 193 4.24 13.36 -6.67
N VAL A 194 5.23 13.87 -7.39
CA VAL A 194 5.25 15.25 -7.92
C VAL A 194 4.11 15.54 -8.91
N ASP A 195 3.60 14.50 -9.57
CA ASP A 195 2.51 14.58 -10.54
C ASP A 195 1.11 14.68 -9.89
N SER A 196 1.05 14.73 -8.55
CA SER A 196 -0.22 14.87 -7.83
C SER A 196 -0.82 16.25 -8.02
N THR A 197 -2.14 16.30 -8.15
CA THR A 197 -2.94 17.53 -8.20
C THR A 197 -4.05 17.48 -7.13
N ASP A 198 -4.95 18.45 -7.11
CA ASP A 198 -6.07 18.48 -6.16
C ASP A 198 -7.10 17.38 -6.43
N ASN A 199 -7.24 16.96 -7.69
CA ASN A 199 -8.24 15.97 -8.13
C ASN A 199 -7.60 14.60 -8.46
N LYS A 200 -6.32 14.42 -8.15
CA LYS A 200 -5.56 13.23 -8.53
C LYS A 200 -4.38 13.05 -7.61
N VAL A 201 -4.31 11.91 -6.94
CA VAL A 201 -3.24 11.60 -6.00
C VAL A 201 -2.34 10.55 -6.62
N VAL A 202 -1.10 10.93 -6.94
CA VAL A 202 -0.06 9.98 -7.33
C VAL A 202 0.75 9.66 -6.08
N THR A 203 0.92 8.38 -5.80
CA THR A 203 1.77 7.91 -4.70
C THR A 203 2.89 7.05 -5.22
N ILE A 204 4.05 7.18 -4.57
CA ILE A 204 5.22 6.35 -4.82
C ILE A 204 5.47 5.59 -3.53
N THR A 205 5.38 4.28 -3.60
CA THR A 205 5.72 3.38 -2.48
C THR A 205 7.03 2.68 -2.78
N TYR A 206 8.00 2.86 -1.88
CA TYR A 206 9.24 2.09 -1.86
C TYR A 206 9.04 0.90 -0.94
N LEU A 207 9.00 -0.29 -1.51
CA LEU A 207 8.84 -1.54 -0.79
C LEU A 207 10.19 -2.25 -0.74
N ALA A 208 10.71 -2.48 0.47
CA ALA A 208 11.96 -3.19 0.66
C ALA A 208 11.82 -4.66 0.27
N ARG A 209 12.94 -5.26 -0.11
CA ARG A 209 13.12 -6.71 -0.13
C ARG A 209 12.90 -7.26 1.28
N GLU A 210 12.34 -8.46 1.39
CA GLU A 210 12.17 -9.12 2.69
C GLU A 210 13.51 -9.20 3.46
N GLY A 211 13.47 -8.83 4.74
CA GLY A 211 14.64 -8.78 5.61
C GLY A 211 15.59 -7.60 5.38
N VAL A 212 15.30 -6.71 4.41
CA VAL A 212 16.05 -5.46 4.21
C VAL A 212 15.35 -4.30 4.92
N GLU A 213 16.12 -3.53 5.69
CA GLU A 213 15.65 -2.31 6.34
C GLU A 213 15.81 -1.11 5.42
N LEU A 214 14.90 -0.13 5.55
CA LEU A 214 15.05 1.16 4.91
C LEU A 214 16.08 2.00 5.67
N PRO A 215 16.93 2.79 5.00
CA PRO A 215 17.98 3.58 5.66
C PRO A 215 17.38 4.84 6.32
N MET A 216 16.55 4.66 7.35
CA MET A 216 15.73 5.71 7.94
C MET A 216 16.55 6.89 8.48
N GLU A 217 17.74 6.63 9.02
CA GLU A 217 18.65 7.67 9.50
C GLU A 217 19.04 8.62 8.36
N ARG A 218 19.41 8.06 7.19
CA ARG A 218 19.76 8.84 6.00
C ARG A 218 18.54 9.56 5.44
N LEU A 219 17.38 8.90 5.44
CA LEU A 219 16.15 9.47 4.89
C LEU A 219 15.64 10.64 5.72
N LEU A 220 15.74 10.59 7.04
CA LEU A 220 15.14 11.56 7.97
C LEU A 220 16.12 12.62 8.49
N SER A 221 17.42 12.49 8.21
CA SER A 221 18.44 13.46 8.64
C SER A 221 18.07 14.90 8.27
N PRO A 222 18.16 15.89 9.17
CA PRO A 222 18.04 17.31 8.80
C PRO A 222 19.04 17.63 7.68
N GLY A 223 18.62 18.31 6.62
CA GLY A 223 19.50 18.61 5.49
C GLY A 223 20.71 19.45 5.92
N GLY A 224 21.91 19.07 5.48
CA GLY A 224 23.15 19.79 5.76
C GLY A 224 23.32 21.10 4.97
N ASP A 225 22.34 21.47 4.15
CA ASP A 225 22.41 22.67 3.30
C ASP A 225 22.20 23.97 4.09
N ASP A 226 21.62 23.90 5.29
CA ASP A 226 21.51 25.06 6.20
C ASP A 226 22.84 25.38 6.90
N ALA A 227 23.82 24.47 6.89
CA ALA A 227 25.11 24.67 7.54
C ALA A 227 26.12 25.45 6.66
N GLN A 228 25.84 25.66 5.37
CA GLN A 228 26.70 26.42 4.46
C GLN A 228 26.31 27.89 4.30
N ALA A 229 25.19 28.33 4.89
CA ALA A 229 24.76 29.73 4.83
C ALA A 229 25.39 30.66 5.90
N LEU A 230 26.39 30.17 6.65
CA LEU A 230 27.04 30.92 7.74
C LEU A 230 28.58 31.00 7.62
N GLN A 231 29.15 30.81 6.43
CA GLN A 231 30.58 31.09 6.17
C GLN A 231 30.77 32.29 5.26
#